data_AF-Q6F988-F1
#
_entry.id   AF-Q6F988-F1
#
_cell.length_a   1.000
_cell.length_b   1.000
_cell.length_c   1.000
_cell.angle_alpha   90.00
_cell.angle_beta   90.00
_cell.angle_gamma   90.00
#
_symmetry.space_group_name_H-M   'P 1'
#
loop_
_entity.id
_entity.type
_entity.pdbx_description
1 polymer ?
#
loop_
_entity_poly.entity_id
_entity_poly.type
_entity_poly.pdbx_seq_one_letter_code
_entity_poly.pdbx_strand_id
1 'polypeptide(L)'
;MATPIQSSLHISDLILQASPVVQAVMLILLLASIYSWYLIAKLHLSYKKSAQQDEHFQKMFWSGAELNTLYNNAQLNSKRTGLEDIFYHGLGEFFKLKKRQATSTQTIEGTERILRVGLSRDQSQLEQGLGTLASIGSVAPYVGLFGTVWGIMNAFIGLAAVDQVTLATVAPGIAEALIATAIGLFAAIPAVLAFNHFTSKGEAIYSDRALFAEEMVALLQRQSVGSTQEDA
;
A
#
# COMPACT_ATOMS: atom_id res chain seq x y z
N MET A 1 -59.12 14.15 -1.60
CA MET A 1 -58.58 12.96 -2.30
C MET A 1 -57.11 13.23 -2.53
N ALA A 2 -56.25 12.79 -1.61
CA ALA A 2 -54.81 12.97 -1.72
C ALA A 2 -54.28 11.95 -2.73
N THR A 3 -53.68 12.42 -3.82
CA THR A 3 -52.95 11.59 -4.76
C THR A 3 -51.75 10.95 -4.05
N PRO A 4 -51.51 9.64 -4.21
CA PRO A 4 -50.35 9.02 -3.62
C PRO A 4 -49.10 9.51 -4.35
N ILE A 5 -48.14 10.08 -3.61
CA ILE A 5 -46.78 10.30 -4.10
C ILE A 5 -46.13 8.92 -4.20
N GLN A 6 -46.27 8.29 -5.36
CA GLN A 6 -45.63 7.01 -5.68
C GLN A 6 -44.77 7.17 -6.93
N SER A 7 -43.73 7.98 -6.81
CA SER A 7 -42.51 7.85 -7.59
C SER A 7 -41.41 7.57 -6.59
N SER A 8 -41.25 6.30 -6.20
CA SER A 8 -40.02 5.84 -5.58
C SER A 8 -38.92 6.03 -6.63
N LEU A 9 -38.27 7.20 -6.61
CA LEU A 9 -37.07 7.45 -7.39
C LEU A 9 -36.01 6.46 -6.94
N HIS A 10 -35.93 5.31 -7.61
CA HIS A 10 -34.87 4.36 -7.34
C HIS A 10 -33.58 5.00 -7.83
N ILE A 11 -32.51 4.90 -7.04
CA ILE A 11 -31.18 5.43 -7.40
C ILE A 11 -30.72 4.88 -8.75
N SER A 12 -31.13 3.66 -9.09
CA SER A 12 -30.92 3.05 -10.41
C SER A 12 -31.54 3.84 -11.55
N ASP A 13 -32.74 4.39 -11.36
CA ASP A 13 -33.49 5.10 -12.39
C ASP A 13 -32.86 6.46 -12.68
N LEU A 14 -32.37 7.15 -11.65
CA LEU A 14 -31.54 8.36 -11.78
C LEU A 14 -30.23 8.05 -12.53
N ILE A 15 -29.54 6.96 -12.19
CA ILE A 15 -28.29 6.60 -12.87
C ILE A 15 -28.53 6.29 -14.35
N LEU A 16 -29.62 5.61 -14.69
CA LEU A 16 -29.94 5.23 -16.08
C LEU A 16 -30.41 6.42 -16.93
N GLN A 17 -30.98 7.47 -16.31
CA GLN A 17 -31.41 8.69 -16.99
C GLN A 17 -30.29 9.73 -17.16
N ALA A 18 -29.18 9.56 -16.43
CA ALA A 18 -28.03 10.44 -16.53
C ALA A 18 -27.37 10.46 -17.91
N SER A 19 -26.73 11.60 -18.23
CA SER A 19 -25.97 11.72 -19.48
C SER A 19 -24.86 10.65 -19.57
N PRO A 20 -24.53 10.14 -20.77
CA PRO A 20 -23.53 9.07 -20.93
C PRO A 20 -22.17 9.38 -20.28
N VAL A 21 -21.80 10.67 -20.24
CA VAL A 21 -20.56 11.13 -19.58
C VAL A 21 -20.64 10.95 -18.06
N VAL A 22 -21.76 11.33 -17.43
CA VAL A 22 -21.94 11.18 -15.97
C VAL A 22 -22.00 9.69 -15.60
N GLN A 23 -22.65 8.87 -16.42
CA GLN A 23 -22.64 7.41 -16.25
C GLN A 23 -21.22 6.84 -16.31
N ALA A 24 -20.40 7.27 -17.28
CA ALA A 24 -19.01 6.85 -17.39
C ALA A 24 -18.18 7.27 -16.18
N VAL A 25 -18.36 8.50 -15.68
CA VAL A 25 -17.72 9.02 -14.46
C VAL A 25 -18.07 8.14 -13.26
N MET A 26 -19.36 7.86 -13.04
CA MET A 26 -19.80 7.02 -11.93
C MET A 26 -19.24 5.60 -12.03
N LEU A 27 -19.18 5.02 -13.24
CA LEU A 27 -18.60 3.70 -13.47
C LEU A 27 -17.10 3.66 -13.14
N ILE A 28 -16.33 4.66 -13.59
CA ILE A 28 -14.90 4.76 -13.29
C ILE A 28 -14.68 4.88 -11.79
N LEU A 29 -15.45 5.71 -11.09
CA LEU A 29 -15.35 5.88 -9.65
C LEU A 29 -15.72 4.61 -8.88
N LEU A 30 -16.73 3.87 -9.36
CA LEU A 30 -17.11 2.58 -8.79
C LEU A 30 -15.98 1.56 -8.92
N LEU A 31 -15.39 1.44 -10.12
CA LEU A 31 -14.26 0.54 -10.37
C LEU A 31 -13.04 0.93 -9.53
N ALA A 32 -12.74 2.23 -9.43
CA ALA A 32 -11.66 2.74 -8.58
C ALA A 32 -11.90 2.42 -7.10
N SER A 33 -13.14 2.55 -6.62
CA SER A 33 -13.53 2.19 -5.25
C SER A 33 -13.33 0.71 -4.99
N ILE A 34 -13.84 -0.18 -5.85
CA ILE A 34 -13.66 -1.63 -5.73
C ILE A 34 -12.18 -2.01 -5.73
N TYR A 35 -11.40 -1.43 -6.64
CA TYR A 35 -9.96 -1.67 -6.70
C TYR A 35 -9.22 -1.16 -5.45
N SER A 36 -9.64 -0.01 -4.88
CA SER A 36 -9.08 0.49 -3.62
C SER A 36 -9.31 -0.50 -2.48
N TRP A 37 -10.53 -1.04 -2.33
CA TRP A 37 -10.85 -2.03 -1.30
C TRP A 37 -10.07 -3.32 -1.47
N TYR A 38 -9.89 -3.78 -2.70
CA TYR A 38 -9.02 -4.92 -3.01
C TYR A 38 -7.57 -4.67 -2.56
N LEU A 39 -7.00 -3.50 -2.87
CA LEU A 39 -5.65 -3.13 -2.44
C LEU A 39 -5.56 -3.05 -0.91
N ILE A 40 -6.54 -2.44 -0.25
CA ILE A 40 -6.60 -2.35 1.22
C ILE A 40 -6.54 -3.74 1.85
N ALA A 41 -7.35 -4.68 1.38
CA ALA A 41 -7.35 -6.05 1.88
C ALA A 41 -6.02 -6.75 1.62
N LYS A 42 -5.46 -6.60 0.41
CA LYS A 42 -4.16 -7.18 0.04
C LYS A 42 -3.04 -6.65 0.93
N LEU A 43 -2.96 -5.33 1.13
CA LEU A 43 -1.94 -4.70 1.98
C LEU A 43 -2.11 -5.14 3.44
N HIS A 44 -3.33 -5.18 3.95
CA HIS A 44 -3.60 -5.64 5.31
C HIS A 44 -3.03 -7.04 5.57
N LEU A 45 -3.29 -7.99 4.68
CA LEU A 45 -2.79 -9.36 4.77
C LEU A 45 -1.26 -9.40 4.62
N SER A 46 -0.70 -8.67 3.65
CA SER A 46 0.74 -8.61 3.40
C SER A 46 1.52 -8.11 4.62
N TYR A 47 1.10 -6.98 5.19
CA TYR A 47 1.74 -6.37 6.35
C TYR A 47 1.60 -7.21 7.61
N LYS A 48 0.42 -7.81 7.83
CA LYS A 48 0.21 -8.72 8.96
C LYS A 48 1.14 -9.94 8.86
N LYS A 49 1.24 -10.54 7.68
CA LYS A 49 2.14 -11.66 7.42
C LYS A 49 3.61 -11.27 7.63
N SER A 50 4.01 -10.12 7.07
CA SER A 50 5.37 -9.59 7.20
C SER A 50 5.78 -9.40 8.65
N ALA A 51 4.95 -8.71 9.45
CA ALA A 51 5.22 -8.49 10.86
C ALA A 51 5.34 -9.80 11.66
N GLN A 52 4.48 -10.79 11.39
CA GLN A 52 4.53 -12.09 12.05
C GLN A 52 5.79 -12.89 11.69
N GLN A 53 6.22 -12.85 10.43
CA GLN A 53 7.45 -13.51 9.98
C GLN A 53 8.70 -12.86 10.60
N ASP A 54 8.73 -11.53 10.62
CA ASP A 54 9.83 -10.77 11.21
C ASP A 54 9.93 -11.04 12.72
N GLU A 55 8.80 -10.99 13.45
CA GLU A 55 8.77 -11.29 14.89
C GLU A 55 9.21 -12.73 15.19
N HIS A 56 8.77 -13.70 14.39
CA HIS A 56 9.17 -15.10 14.56
C HIS A 56 10.68 -15.28 14.34
N PHE A 57 11.21 -14.71 13.26
CA PHE A 57 12.63 -14.81 12.95
C PHE A 57 13.48 -14.09 13.99
N GLN A 58 13.08 -12.89 14.42
CA GLN A 58 13.77 -12.12 15.45
C GLN A 58 13.84 -12.89 16.78
N LYS A 59 12.75 -13.54 17.21
CA LYS A 59 12.76 -14.41 18.40
C LYS A 59 13.75 -15.57 18.27
N MET A 60 13.80 -16.22 17.11
CA MET A 60 14.75 -17.30 16.83
C MET A 60 16.19 -16.80 16.89
N PHE A 61 16.48 -15.65 16.27
CA PHE A 61 17.80 -15.02 16.28
C PHE A 61 18.28 -14.68 17.70
N TRP A 62 17.42 -14.06 18.52
CA TRP A 62 17.77 -13.66 19.89
C TRP A 62 17.65 -14.78 20.93
N SER A 63 17.15 -15.96 20.56
CA SER A 63 17.07 -17.12 21.46
C SER A 63 18.44 -17.73 21.81
N GLY A 64 19.53 -17.25 21.18
CA GLY A 64 20.87 -17.81 21.32
C GLY A 64 21.18 -18.95 20.35
N ALA A 65 20.35 -19.14 19.31
CA ALA A 65 20.62 -20.09 18.25
C ALA A 65 21.92 -19.72 17.50
N GLU A 66 22.71 -20.74 17.13
CA GLU A 66 23.95 -20.53 16.37
C GLU A 66 23.66 -19.94 14.99
N LEU A 67 24.47 -18.95 14.58
CA LEU A 67 24.31 -18.26 13.29
C LEU A 67 24.35 -19.22 12.10
N ASN A 68 25.21 -20.25 12.15
CA ASN A 68 25.29 -21.27 11.09
C ASN A 68 23.99 -22.08 10.97
N THR A 69 23.36 -22.44 12.09
CA THR A 69 22.09 -23.17 12.09
C THR A 69 20.98 -22.30 11.52
N LEU A 70 20.91 -21.03 11.92
CA LEU A 70 19.94 -20.06 11.37
C LEU A 70 20.14 -19.86 9.86
N TYR A 71 21.40 -19.74 9.41
CA TYR A 71 21.75 -19.62 7.99
C TYR A 71 21.28 -20.83 7.18
N ASN A 72 21.56 -22.04 7.65
CA ASN A 72 21.16 -23.27 6.97
C ASN A 72 19.63 -23.41 6.90
N ASN A 73 18.92 -23.05 7.97
CA ASN A 73 17.45 -23.04 7.98
C ASN A 73 16.89 -22.04 6.96
N ALA A 74 17.45 -20.82 6.91
CA ALA A 74 17.05 -19.80 5.93
C ALA A 74 17.40 -20.19 4.48
N GLN A 75 18.47 -20.95 4.28
CA GLN A 75 18.85 -21.49 2.97
C GLN A 75 17.82 -22.50 2.45
N LEU A 76 17.28 -23.34 3.34
CA LEU A 76 16.24 -24.34 3.01
C LEU A 76 14.86 -23.69 2.79
N ASN A 77 14.63 -22.51 3.36
CA ASN A 77 13.41 -21.75 3.16
C ASN A 77 13.42 -20.99 1.83
N SER A 78 12.93 -21.63 0.77
CA SER A 78 12.80 -21.02 -0.56
C SER A 78 11.76 -19.90 -0.65
N LYS A 79 10.90 -19.74 0.37
CA LYS A 79 9.86 -18.71 0.45
C LYS A 79 10.18 -17.63 1.48
N ARG A 80 11.44 -17.54 1.93
CA ARG A 80 11.89 -16.48 2.84
C ARG A 80 11.58 -15.10 2.28
N THR A 81 11.20 -14.20 3.18
CA THR A 81 10.85 -12.81 2.89
C THR A 81 11.17 -11.98 4.12
N GLY A 82 11.35 -10.67 3.96
CA GLY A 82 11.56 -9.79 5.10
C GLY A 82 12.87 -10.08 5.82
N LEU A 83 12.81 -10.08 7.15
CA LEU A 83 14.00 -10.13 8.00
C LEU A 83 14.87 -11.37 7.76
N GLU A 84 14.26 -12.52 7.50
CA GLU A 84 14.97 -13.78 7.22
C GLU A 84 15.76 -13.72 5.91
N ASP A 85 15.23 -13.08 4.86
CA ASP A 85 15.94 -12.92 3.58
C ASP A 85 17.08 -11.91 3.69
N ILE A 86 16.87 -10.82 4.43
CA ILE A 86 17.91 -9.81 4.74
C ILE A 86 19.06 -10.47 5.49
N PHE A 87 18.74 -11.25 6.55
CA PHE A 87 19.72 -12.00 7.31
C PHE A 87 20.51 -12.99 6.43
N TYR A 88 19.81 -13.80 5.63
CA TYR A 88 20.44 -14.81 4.79
C TYR A 88 21.46 -14.20 3.82
N HIS A 89 21.09 -13.11 3.13
CA HIS A 89 22.01 -12.44 2.22
C HIS A 89 23.17 -11.74 2.93
N GLY A 90 22.91 -11.07 4.06
CA GLY A 90 23.94 -10.41 4.85
C GLY A 90 24.98 -11.38 5.40
N LEU A 91 24.53 -12.44 6.09
CA LEU A 91 25.42 -13.45 6.66
C LEU A 91 26.13 -14.28 5.58
N GLY A 92 25.45 -14.54 4.45
CA GLY A 92 26.07 -15.19 3.29
C GLY A 92 27.24 -14.38 2.71
N GLU A 93 27.11 -13.06 2.61
CA GLU A 93 28.22 -12.19 2.17
C GLU A 93 29.35 -12.17 3.21
N PHE A 94 29.03 -12.11 4.50
CA PHE A 94 30.01 -12.18 5.58
C PHE A 94 30.88 -13.45 5.49
N PHE A 95 30.26 -14.63 5.34
CA PHE A 95 31.00 -15.89 5.19
C PHE A 95 31.81 -15.95 3.91
N LYS A 96 31.27 -15.44 2.80
CA LYS A 96 31.96 -15.39 1.51
C LYS A 96 33.19 -14.49 1.56
N LEU A 97 33.14 -13.35 2.24
CA LEU A 97 34.26 -12.42 2.39
C LEU A 97 35.32 -12.98 3.36
N LYS A 98 34.91 -13.59 4.48
CA LYS A 98 35.84 -14.33 5.36
C LYS A 98 36.58 -15.44 4.63
N LYS A 99 35.87 -16.24 3.82
CA LYS A 99 36.50 -17.31 3.00
C LYS A 99 37.53 -16.78 1.99
N ARG A 100 37.37 -15.52 1.55
CA ARG A 100 38.31 -14.83 0.66
C ARG A 100 39.45 -14.14 1.39
N GLN A 101 39.57 -14.31 2.71
CA GLN A 101 40.58 -13.67 3.55
C GLN A 101 40.56 -12.13 3.45
N ALA A 102 39.36 -11.55 3.23
CA ALA A 102 39.18 -10.10 3.30
C ALA A 102 39.47 -9.61 4.73
N THR A 103 39.93 -8.38 4.88
CA THR A 103 40.16 -7.82 6.22
C THR A 103 38.85 -7.74 7.01
N SER A 104 38.92 -7.66 8.34
CA SER A 104 37.72 -7.50 9.19
C SER A 104 36.90 -6.29 8.76
N THR A 105 37.55 -5.17 8.46
CA THR A 105 36.90 -3.95 7.95
C THR A 105 36.17 -4.21 6.63
N GLN A 106 36.85 -4.80 5.64
CA GLN A 106 36.23 -5.09 4.33
C GLN A 106 35.04 -6.05 4.45
N THR A 107 35.14 -7.03 5.34
CA THR A 107 34.08 -8.01 5.59
C THR A 107 32.84 -7.33 6.17
N ILE A 108 33.02 -6.45 7.16
CA ILE A 108 31.92 -5.72 7.80
C ILE A 108 31.28 -4.72 6.84
N GLU A 109 32.07 -3.90 6.15
CA GLU A 109 31.56 -2.94 5.16
C GLU A 109 30.79 -3.63 4.01
N GLY A 110 31.31 -4.75 3.51
CA GLY A 110 30.64 -5.54 2.47
C GLY A 110 29.31 -6.13 2.96
N THR A 111 29.28 -6.59 4.21
CA THR A 111 28.06 -7.12 4.84
C THR A 111 27.01 -6.03 5.03
N GLU A 112 27.40 -4.88 5.58
CA GLU A 112 26.52 -3.72 5.76
C GLU A 112 25.91 -3.26 4.44
N ARG A 113 26.73 -3.21 3.37
CA ARG A 113 26.26 -2.88 2.02
C ARG A 113 25.16 -3.84 1.55
N ILE A 114 25.33 -5.15 1.73
CA ILE A 114 24.33 -6.14 1.31
C ILE A 114 23.06 -6.04 2.16
N LEU A 115 23.18 -5.77 3.46
CA LEU A 115 22.03 -5.53 4.32
C LEU A 115 21.23 -4.31 3.89
N ARG A 116 21.88 -3.18 3.58
CA ARG A 116 21.22 -1.98 3.07
C ARG A 116 20.49 -2.25 1.74
N VAL A 117 21.09 -3.06 0.85
CA VAL A 117 20.44 -3.49 -0.39
C VAL A 117 19.20 -4.35 -0.09
N GLY A 118 19.30 -5.28 0.85
CA GLY A 118 18.18 -6.10 1.31
C GLY A 118 17.03 -5.24 1.86
N LEU A 119 17.33 -4.34 2.79
CA LEU A 119 16.38 -3.39 3.38
C LEU A 119 15.66 -2.55 2.32
N SER A 120 16.40 -2.00 1.34
CA SER A 120 15.81 -1.19 0.26
C SER A 120 14.89 -2.01 -0.65
N ARG A 121 15.29 -3.25 -0.98
CA ARG A 121 14.47 -4.15 -1.79
C ARG A 121 13.18 -4.56 -1.08
N ASP A 122 13.25 -4.82 0.22
CA ASP A 122 12.10 -5.16 1.04
C ASP A 122 11.16 -3.94 1.21
N GLN A 123 11.71 -2.75 1.43
CA GLN A 123 10.94 -1.51 1.49
C GLN A 123 10.13 -1.29 0.20
N SER A 124 10.77 -1.44 -0.95
CA SER A 124 10.09 -1.32 -2.25
C SER A 124 8.94 -2.33 -2.41
N GLN A 125 9.03 -3.53 -1.79
CA GLN A 125 7.94 -4.50 -1.79
C GLN A 125 6.78 -4.09 -0.87
N LEU A 126 7.08 -3.50 0.30
CA LEU A 126 6.07 -2.99 1.23
C LEU A 126 5.29 -1.80 0.64
N GLU A 127 5.92 -1.02 -0.24
CA GLU A 127 5.31 0.15 -0.88
C GLU A 127 4.41 -0.20 -2.09
N GLN A 128 4.41 -1.45 -2.55
CA GLN A 128 3.61 -1.86 -3.71
C GLN A 128 2.11 -1.65 -3.46
N GLY A 129 1.49 -0.84 -4.31
CA GLY A 129 0.06 -0.51 -4.24
C GLY A 129 -0.26 0.75 -3.45
N LEU A 130 0.65 1.25 -2.59
CA LEU A 130 0.46 2.53 -1.89
C LEU A 130 0.32 3.69 -2.86
N GLY A 131 1.16 3.74 -3.90
CA GLY A 131 1.08 4.77 -4.93
C GLY A 131 -0.28 4.80 -5.64
N THR A 132 -0.92 3.64 -5.85
CA THR A 132 -2.26 3.61 -6.45
C THR A 132 -3.35 4.09 -5.49
N LEU A 133 -3.27 3.74 -4.21
CA LEU A 133 -4.18 4.28 -3.19
C LEU A 133 -4.04 5.80 -3.07
N ALA A 134 -2.82 6.33 -3.11
CA ALA A 134 -2.56 7.77 -3.12
C ALA A 134 -3.17 8.47 -4.35
N SER A 135 -2.99 7.88 -5.54
CA SER A 135 -3.57 8.41 -6.78
C SER A 135 -5.10 8.40 -6.76
N ILE A 136 -5.73 7.29 -6.34
CA ILE A 136 -7.19 7.20 -6.22
C ILE A 136 -7.70 8.22 -5.19
N GLY A 137 -7.06 8.27 -4.03
CA GLY A 137 -7.43 9.19 -2.95
C GLY A 137 -7.35 10.66 -3.33
N SER A 138 -6.35 11.04 -4.15
CA SER A 138 -6.17 12.43 -4.58
C SER A 138 -7.03 12.81 -5.79
N VAL A 139 -7.28 11.89 -6.72
CA VAL A 139 -7.93 12.21 -8.02
C VAL A 139 -9.44 11.95 -8.01
N ALA A 140 -9.92 10.96 -7.26
CA ALA A 140 -11.35 10.60 -7.24
C ALA A 140 -12.31 11.76 -6.88
N PRO A 141 -11.99 12.68 -5.94
CA PRO A 141 -12.85 13.83 -5.67
C PRO A 141 -13.00 14.76 -6.87
N TYR A 142 -11.91 14.98 -7.63
CA TYR A 142 -11.94 15.82 -8.81
C TYR A 142 -12.69 15.18 -9.98
N VAL A 143 -12.61 13.86 -10.12
CA VAL A 143 -13.42 13.11 -11.10
C VAL A 143 -14.91 13.20 -10.75
N GLY A 144 -15.27 13.11 -9.47
CA GLY A 144 -16.65 13.32 -9.00
C GLY A 144 -17.13 14.76 -9.23
N LEU A 145 -16.29 15.75 -8.92
CA LEU A 145 -16.59 17.17 -9.19
C LEU A 145 -16.82 17.42 -10.69
N PHE A 146 -16.00 16.83 -11.56
CA PHE A 146 -16.19 16.90 -13.00
C PHE A 146 -17.55 16.35 -13.43
N GLY A 147 -17.96 15.20 -12.90
CA GLY A 147 -19.29 14.63 -13.13
C GLY A 147 -20.42 15.58 -12.74
N THR A 148 -20.28 16.24 -11.58
CA THR A 148 -21.26 17.22 -11.10
C THR A 148 -21.36 18.44 -12.00
N VAL A 149 -20.22 19.03 -12.38
CA VAL A 149 -20.18 20.19 -13.29
C VAL A 149 -20.84 19.84 -14.63
N TRP A 150 -20.52 18.67 -15.19
CA TRP A 150 -21.08 18.21 -16.45
C TRP A 150 -22.59 17.95 -16.36
N GLY A 151 -23.05 17.29 -15.30
CA GLY A 151 -24.48 16.99 -15.10
C GLY A 151 -25.32 18.27 -14.91
N ILE A 152 -24.83 19.20 -14.09
CA ILE A 152 -25.49 20.51 -13.90
C ILE A 152 -25.53 21.29 -15.22
N MET A 153 -24.43 21.32 -15.97
CA MET A 153 -24.38 21.97 -17.29
C MET A 153 -25.46 21.40 -18.24
N ASN A 154 -25.58 20.07 -18.34
CA ASN A 154 -26.59 19.45 -19.19
C ASN A 154 -28.02 19.73 -18.71
N ALA A 155 -28.26 19.77 -17.41
CA ALA A 155 -29.56 20.16 -16.87
C ALA A 155 -29.96 21.59 -17.28
N PHE A 156 -29.01 22.54 -17.26
CA PHE A 156 -29.24 23.91 -17.72
C PHE A 156 -29.40 24.02 -19.25
N ILE A 157 -28.65 23.27 -20.05
CA ILE A 157 -28.83 23.24 -21.51
C ILE A 157 -30.23 22.69 -21.86
N GLY A 158 -30.70 21.65 -21.15
CA GLY A 158 -32.03 21.11 -21.33
C GLY A 158 -33.15 22.12 -21.04
N LEU A 159 -32.95 23.04 -20.09
CA LEU A 159 -33.89 24.13 -19.82
C LEU A 159 -34.00 25.14 -20.95
N ALA A 160 -32.91 25.41 -21.68
CA ALA A 160 -32.94 26.35 -22.80
C ALA A 160 -33.82 25.87 -23.97
N ALA A 161 -34.19 24.57 -23.99
CA ALA A 161 -34.98 23.95 -25.04
C ALA A 161 -36.48 23.81 -24.71
N VAL A 162 -36.94 24.23 -23.52
CA VAL A 162 -38.35 24.10 -23.09
C VAL A 162 -39.01 25.45 -22.82
N ASP A 163 -40.23 25.63 -23.34
CA ASP A 163 -40.99 26.88 -23.22
C ASP A 163 -41.45 27.22 -21.78
N GLN A 164 -41.61 26.19 -20.93
CA GLN A 164 -41.97 26.36 -19.52
C GLN A 164 -40.93 25.71 -18.61
N VAL A 165 -40.16 26.54 -17.92
CA VAL A 165 -39.18 26.12 -16.93
C VAL A 165 -39.89 25.80 -15.62
N THR A 166 -39.74 24.57 -15.11
CA THR A 166 -40.22 24.18 -13.78
C THR A 166 -39.10 23.52 -12.98
N LEU A 167 -39.15 23.58 -11.64
CA LEU A 167 -38.15 22.88 -10.81
C LEU A 167 -38.15 21.37 -11.05
N ALA A 168 -39.31 20.81 -11.40
CA ALA A 168 -39.46 19.38 -11.68
C ALA A 168 -38.66 18.93 -12.92
N THR A 169 -38.38 19.81 -13.89
CA THR A 169 -37.65 19.44 -15.12
C THR A 169 -36.14 19.38 -14.93
N VAL A 170 -35.57 20.05 -13.90
CA VAL A 170 -34.12 20.02 -13.61
C VAL A 170 -33.71 19.23 -12.39
N ALA A 171 -34.63 19.03 -11.43
CA ALA A 171 -34.32 18.34 -10.19
C ALA A 171 -33.65 16.96 -10.39
N PRO A 172 -34.05 16.11 -11.35
CA PRO A 172 -33.38 14.83 -11.59
C PRO A 172 -31.91 14.98 -12.02
N GLY A 173 -31.62 15.83 -13.01
CA GLY A 173 -30.25 16.01 -13.52
C GLY A 173 -29.29 16.64 -12.50
N ILE A 174 -29.80 17.50 -11.61
CA ILE A 174 -29.01 18.04 -10.50
C ILE A 174 -28.76 16.95 -9.44
N ALA A 175 -29.76 16.13 -9.12
CA ALA A 175 -29.59 15.04 -8.16
C ALA A 175 -28.56 14.00 -8.64
N GLU A 176 -28.60 13.62 -9.92
CA GLU A 176 -27.61 12.73 -10.56
C GLU A 176 -26.18 13.29 -10.50
N ALA A 177 -26.04 14.58 -10.82
CA ALA A 177 -24.78 15.29 -10.69
C ALA A 177 -24.22 15.17 -9.27
N LEU A 178 -25.00 15.49 -8.24
CA LEU A 178 -24.58 15.42 -6.85
C LEU A 178 -24.16 14.00 -6.41
N ILE A 179 -24.80 12.95 -6.95
CA ILE A 179 -24.41 11.56 -6.70
C ILE A 179 -22.99 11.29 -7.21
N ALA A 180 -22.57 11.85 -8.34
CA ALA A 180 -21.22 11.66 -8.87
C ALA A 180 -20.14 12.17 -7.89
N THR A 181 -20.34 13.35 -7.28
CA THR A 181 -19.44 13.84 -6.21
C THR A 181 -19.48 12.94 -4.97
N ALA A 182 -20.66 12.49 -4.54
CA ALA A 182 -20.78 11.61 -3.38
C ALA A 182 -20.01 10.29 -3.57
N ILE A 183 -20.11 9.67 -4.76
CA ILE A 183 -19.36 8.46 -5.09
C ILE A 183 -17.85 8.76 -5.15
N GLY A 184 -17.46 9.93 -5.69
CA GLY A 184 -16.06 10.35 -5.73
C GLY A 184 -15.43 10.45 -4.34
N LEU A 185 -16.14 11.06 -3.39
CA LEU A 185 -15.71 11.13 -1.99
C LEU A 185 -15.70 9.75 -1.33
N PHE A 186 -16.70 8.91 -1.60
CA PHE A 186 -16.76 7.55 -1.07
C PHE A 186 -15.60 6.68 -1.56
N ALA A 187 -15.12 6.87 -2.78
CA ALA A 187 -13.92 6.21 -3.30
C ALA A 187 -12.63 6.79 -2.69
N ALA A 188 -12.57 8.11 -2.50
CA ALA A 188 -11.37 8.81 -2.05
C ALA A 188 -11.04 8.59 -0.58
N ILE A 189 -12.03 8.71 0.32
CA ILE A 189 -11.82 8.72 1.77
C ILE A 189 -11.15 7.42 2.26
N PRO A 190 -11.66 6.21 1.92
CA PRO A 190 -11.02 4.96 2.33
C PRO A 190 -9.60 4.82 1.77
N ALA A 191 -9.40 5.25 0.52
CA ALA A 191 -8.10 5.16 -0.15
C ALA A 191 -7.03 6.02 0.56
N VAL A 192 -7.37 7.27 0.93
CA VAL A 192 -6.45 8.17 1.66
C VAL A 192 -6.15 7.64 3.06
N LEU A 193 -7.18 7.18 3.79
CA LEU A 193 -6.98 6.63 5.14
C LEU A 193 -6.09 5.40 5.12
N ALA A 194 -6.32 4.49 4.16
CA ALA A 194 -5.51 3.31 3.99
C ALA A 194 -4.08 3.63 3.58
N PHE A 195 -3.88 4.55 2.62
CA PHE A 195 -2.55 5.01 2.23
C PHE A 195 -1.76 5.50 3.45
N ASN A 196 -2.32 6.43 4.24
CA ASN A 196 -1.66 6.96 5.43
C ASN A 196 -1.35 5.86 6.46
N HIS A 197 -2.32 4.96 6.71
CA HIS A 197 -2.15 3.87 7.66
C HIS A 197 -1.02 2.91 7.26
N PHE A 198 -1.02 2.45 6.01
CA PHE A 198 -0.04 1.48 5.55
C PHE A 198 1.34 2.09 5.30
N THR A 199 1.44 3.36 4.89
CA THR A 199 2.72 4.09 4.82
C THR A 199 3.38 4.12 6.19
N SER A 200 2.67 4.58 7.23
CA SER A 200 3.21 4.62 8.60
C SER A 200 3.58 3.23 9.11
N LYS A 201 2.77 2.22 8.81
CA LYS A 201 3.08 0.83 9.19
C LYS A 201 4.32 0.29 8.45
N GLY A 202 4.56 0.73 7.21
CA GLY A 202 5.68 0.30 6.39
C GLY A 202 6.98 0.87 6.92
N GLU A 203 6.96 2.15 7.27
CA GLU A 203 8.06 2.83 7.95
C GLU A 203 8.42 2.17 9.29
N ALA A 204 7.42 1.76 10.08
CA ALA A 204 7.66 1.04 11.33
C ALA A 204 8.38 -0.30 11.09
N ILE A 205 7.89 -1.13 10.15
CA ILE A 205 8.53 -2.40 9.78
C ILE A 205 9.96 -2.16 9.26
N TYR A 206 10.16 -1.14 8.43
CA TYR A 206 11.49 -0.77 7.94
C TYR A 206 12.44 -0.41 9.07
N SER A 207 11.98 0.43 10.01
CA SER A 207 12.77 0.86 11.17
C SER A 207 13.21 -0.34 12.02
N ASP A 208 12.29 -1.28 12.30
CA ASP A 208 12.59 -2.47 13.07
C ASP A 208 13.63 -3.36 12.36
N ARG A 209 13.49 -3.55 11.04
CA ARG A 209 14.46 -4.31 10.23
C ARG A 209 15.83 -3.63 10.15
N ALA A 210 15.86 -2.30 10.04
CA ALA A 210 17.08 -1.52 10.01
C ALA A 210 17.84 -1.63 11.34
N LEU A 211 17.12 -1.51 12.46
CA LEU A 211 17.70 -1.72 13.79
C LEU A 211 18.30 -3.13 13.92
N PHE A 212 17.56 -4.16 13.50
CA PHE A 212 18.09 -5.53 13.49
C PHE A 212 19.37 -5.66 12.66
N ALA A 213 19.43 -5.03 11.48
CA ALA A 213 20.62 -5.08 10.63
C ALA A 213 21.84 -4.44 11.32
N GLU A 214 21.65 -3.30 12.01
CA GLU A 214 22.70 -2.66 12.80
C GLU A 214 23.18 -3.55 13.96
N GLU A 215 22.24 -4.13 14.71
CA GLU A 215 22.55 -5.06 15.80
C GLU A 215 23.32 -6.29 15.29
N MET A 216 22.92 -6.83 14.14
CA MET A 216 23.61 -7.95 13.50
C MET A 216 25.05 -7.57 13.10
N VAL A 217 25.25 -6.38 12.50
CA VAL A 217 26.59 -5.89 12.15
C VAL A 217 27.46 -5.77 13.41
N ALA A 218 26.93 -5.22 14.50
CA ALA A 218 27.66 -5.11 15.77
C ALA A 218 28.05 -6.49 16.33
N LEU A 219 27.16 -7.49 16.25
CA LEU A 219 27.47 -8.87 16.64
C LEU A 219 28.58 -9.48 15.79
N LEU A 220 28.53 -9.30 14.47
CA LEU A 220 29.54 -9.81 13.54
C LEU A 220 30.89 -9.13 13.73
N GLN A 221 30.89 -7.82 14.01
CA GLN A 221 32.10 -7.07 14.32
C GLN A 221 32.76 -7.61 15.59
N ARG A 222 31.99 -7.84 16.66
CA ARG A 222 32.50 -8.44 17.90
C ARG A 222 33.12 -9.82 17.67
N GLN A 223 32.48 -10.66 16.86
CA GLN A 223 33.04 -11.98 16.49
C GLN A 223 34.31 -11.87 15.65
N SER A 224 34.40 -10.86 14.77
CA SER A 224 35.59 -10.67 13.93
C SER A 224 36.82 -10.22 14.72
N VAL A 225 36.63 -9.40 15.76
CA VAL A 225 37.71 -8.92 16.64
C VAL A 225 38.17 -10.02 17.60
N GLY A 226 37.23 -10.78 18.18
CA GLY A 226 37.56 -11.89 19.09
C GLY A 226 38.42 -12.97 18.43
N SER A 227 38.17 -13.27 17.15
CA SER A 227 38.99 -14.24 16.40
C SER A 227 40.42 -13.77 16.11
N THR A 228 40.73 -12.47 16.18
CA THR A 228 42.09 -11.97 15.91
C THR A 228 43.02 -12.11 17.12
N GLN A 229 42.48 -12.37 18.31
CA GLN A 229 43.24 -12.38 19.57
C GLN A 229 43.66 -13.78 20.03
N GLU A 230 43.09 -14.85 19.47
CA GLU A 230 43.54 -16.23 19.69
C GLU A 230 44.65 -16.67 18.72
N ASP A 231 44.84 -15.95 17.61
CA ASP A 231 45.83 -16.26 16.56
C ASP A 231 47.12 -15.40 16.64
N ALA A 232 47.28 -14.60 17.71
CA ALA A 232 48.45 -13.72 17.95
C ALA A 232 49.19 -14.11 19.22
#